data_AF-E6YBA9-F1
#
_entry.id   AF-E6YBA9-F1
#
_cell.length_a   1.000
_cell.length_b   1.000
_cell.length_c   1.000
_cell.angle_alpha   90.00
_cell.angle_beta   90.00
_cell.angle_gamma   90.00
#
_symmetry.space_group_name_H-M   'P 1'
#
loop_
_entity.id
_entity.type
_entity.pdbx_description
1 polymer ?
#
loop_
_entity_poly.entity_id
_entity_poly.type
_entity_poly.pdbx_seq_one_letter_code
_entity_poly.pdbx_strand_id
1 'polypeptide(L)'
;YAKINEYGFIETPYRKVKNKKVILDQYEYLTADKEKEYVVAQANIKIAEDGTIIDDQVIARYRGDDIMVNSSDVDYVDVSPKQIVSIATSCIPFLENDDANRALMGANMQRQAVPLIDPESPVVGTGVEFEAARDSGDAIVATEGGVVKYVDSKRIVVEQKNGIKNYDLNDFNRSNNGTAITHIPIVKVGDKVKKRDILADGPSMEKGELALGQNVVVAFTTWNGYNYEDAVIVSERVVIDDRFTSIHIDEYTIERRQTKQGQEEITRDIPNVSEAIKKNLDEDGIVAIGSEVKVGDILVGKVTPKSQTQLSPEDKLLHAIFGEKSRNVKDNSLRVPNG
;
A
#
# COMPACT_ATOMS: atom_id res chain seq x y z
N TYR A 1 5.49 -5.61 19.00
CA TYR A 1 5.96 -5.76 20.39
C TYR A 1 7.47 -5.67 20.53
N ALA A 2 8.23 -6.35 19.66
CA ALA A 2 9.68 -6.28 19.66
C ALA A 2 10.20 -4.84 19.45
N LYS A 3 11.34 -4.53 20.06
CA LYS A 3 12.10 -3.28 19.86
C LYS A 3 13.59 -3.58 19.74
N ILE A 4 14.35 -2.65 19.17
CA ILE A 4 15.82 -2.74 19.12
C ILE A 4 16.39 -1.87 20.24
N ASN A 5 17.33 -2.41 21.01
CA ASN A 5 18.01 -1.67 22.07
C ASN A 5 19.23 -0.88 21.56
N GLU A 6 19.87 -0.10 22.42
CA GLU A 6 21.02 0.76 22.07
C GLU A 6 22.23 -0.02 21.51
N TYR A 7 22.31 -1.32 21.78
CA TYR A 7 23.38 -2.21 21.32
C TYR A 7 23.02 -2.98 20.04
N GLY A 8 21.82 -2.76 19.49
CA GLY A 8 21.36 -3.43 18.27
C GLY A 8 20.73 -4.81 18.50
N PHE A 9 20.50 -5.22 19.75
CA PHE A 9 19.80 -6.47 20.04
C PHE A 9 18.29 -6.27 20.05
N ILE A 10 17.57 -7.32 19.61
CA ILE A 10 16.10 -7.35 19.68
C ILE A 10 15.70 -7.71 21.10
N GLU A 11 14.80 -6.90 21.67
CA GLU A 11 14.18 -7.12 22.96
C GLU A 11 12.68 -7.31 22.81
N THR A 12 12.11 -8.17 23.64
CA THR A 12 10.68 -8.46 23.67
C THR A 12 10.14 -8.22 25.09
N PRO A 13 8.94 -7.63 25.24
CA PRO A 13 8.38 -7.36 26.57
C PRO A 13 7.77 -8.62 27.19
N TYR A 14 7.97 -8.80 28.49
CA TYR A 14 7.39 -9.87 29.30
C TYR A 14 6.82 -9.30 30.60
N ARG A 15 5.75 -9.91 31.14
CA ARG A 15 5.21 -9.58 32.46
C ARG A 15 5.92 -10.38 33.53
N LYS A 16 6.39 -9.71 34.58
CA LYS A 16 7.09 -10.36 35.69
C LYS A 16 6.12 -11.07 36.61
N VAL A 17 6.50 -12.25 37.08
CA VAL A 17 5.76 -13.02 38.08
C VAL A 17 6.50 -12.96 39.41
N LYS A 18 5.77 -12.72 40.50
CA LYS A 18 6.29 -12.80 41.87
C LYS A 18 5.32 -13.60 42.72
N ASN A 19 5.79 -14.67 43.36
CA ASN A 19 4.98 -15.51 44.26
C ASN A 19 3.66 -15.97 43.61
N LYS A 20 3.71 -16.59 42.42
CA LYS A 20 2.55 -17.00 41.61
C LYS A 20 1.65 -15.87 41.09
N LYS A 21 2.04 -14.61 41.27
CA LYS A 21 1.24 -13.45 40.88
C LYS A 21 1.90 -12.68 39.73
N VAL A 22 1.21 -12.62 38.60
CA VAL A 22 1.60 -11.82 37.44
C VAL A 22 1.39 -10.34 37.77
N ILE A 23 2.41 -9.52 37.57
CA ILE A 23 2.31 -8.07 37.76
C ILE A 23 1.75 -7.47 36.47
N LEU A 24 0.45 -7.19 36.44
CA LEU A 24 -0.27 -6.77 35.22
C LEU A 24 0.20 -5.42 34.66
N ASP A 25 0.57 -4.49 35.53
CA ASP A 25 0.92 -3.11 35.15
C ASP A 25 2.41 -2.91 34.80
N GLN A 26 3.23 -3.96 34.91
CA GLN A 26 4.67 -3.87 34.66
C GLN A 26 5.11 -4.87 33.62
N TYR A 27 5.87 -4.39 32.64
CA TYR A 27 6.55 -5.21 31.65
C TYR A 27 8.04 -4.89 31.64
N GLU A 28 8.85 -5.93 31.48
CA GLU A 28 10.30 -5.85 31.39
C GLU A 28 10.72 -6.33 29.99
N TYR A 29 11.60 -5.59 29.34
CA TYR A 29 12.14 -5.97 28.03
C TYR A 29 13.36 -6.84 28.23
N LEU A 30 13.33 -8.04 27.65
CA LEU A 30 14.42 -9.01 27.76
C LEU A 30 15.02 -9.26 26.37
N THR A 31 16.34 -9.37 26.34
CA THR A 31 17.12 -9.87 25.21
C THR A 31 17.14 -11.40 25.23
N ALA A 32 17.45 -12.04 24.10
CA ALA A 32 17.44 -13.49 23.96
C ALA A 32 18.42 -14.23 24.90
N ASP A 33 19.53 -13.61 25.29
CA ASP A 33 20.49 -14.15 26.25
C ASP A 33 19.92 -14.13 27.68
N LYS A 34 19.26 -13.04 28.07
CA LYS A 34 18.59 -12.93 29.39
C LYS A 34 17.39 -13.85 29.50
N GLU A 35 16.58 -13.96 28.44
CA GLU A 35 15.42 -14.85 28.41
C GLU A 35 15.80 -16.31 28.73
N LYS A 36 16.97 -16.78 28.29
CA LYS A 36 17.46 -18.14 28.54
C LYS A 36 17.74 -18.45 30.02
N GLU A 37 17.84 -17.44 30.87
CA GLU A 37 18.04 -17.61 32.31
C GLU A 37 16.72 -17.76 33.08
N TYR A 38 15.58 -17.51 32.43
CA TYR A 38 14.27 -17.45 33.07
C TYR A 38 13.29 -18.46 32.49
N VAL A 39 12.30 -18.85 33.31
CA VAL A 39 11.18 -19.70 32.89
C VAL A 39 10.01 -18.80 32.46
N VAL A 40 9.63 -18.87 31.18
CA VAL A 40 8.62 -17.98 30.59
C VAL A 40 7.35 -18.76 30.24
N ALA A 41 6.23 -18.45 30.89
CA ALA A 41 4.94 -19.06 30.58
C ALA A 41 4.21 -18.33 29.43
N GLN A 42 3.32 -19.06 28.75
CA GLN A 42 2.55 -18.55 27.62
C GLN A 42 1.47 -17.53 28.06
N ALA A 43 1.05 -16.65 27.16
CA ALA A 43 0.04 -15.62 27.45
C ALA A 43 -1.38 -16.17 27.72
N ASN A 44 -1.66 -17.41 27.34
CA ASN A 44 -2.98 -18.05 27.43
C ASN A 44 -3.23 -18.77 28.77
N ILE A 45 -2.30 -18.69 29.73
CA ILE A 45 -2.48 -19.28 31.06
C ILE A 45 -3.68 -18.63 31.78
N LYS A 46 -4.37 -19.41 32.62
CA LYS A 46 -5.51 -18.91 33.40
C LYS A 46 -5.01 -18.10 34.59
N ILE A 47 -5.36 -16.82 34.58
CA ILE A 47 -5.07 -15.87 35.67
C ILE A 47 -6.37 -15.37 36.30
N ALA A 48 -6.36 -15.17 37.62
CA ALA A 48 -7.43 -14.50 38.34
C ALA A 48 -7.37 -12.97 38.12
N GLU A 49 -8.42 -12.24 38.51
CA GLU A 49 -8.49 -10.78 38.37
C GLU A 49 -7.35 -10.05 39.09
N ASP A 50 -6.84 -10.62 40.17
CA ASP A 50 -5.72 -10.06 40.91
C ASP A 50 -4.36 -10.37 40.27
N GLY A 51 -4.32 -11.19 39.21
CA GLY A 51 -3.10 -11.65 38.53
C GLY A 51 -2.53 -12.96 39.05
N THR A 52 -3.20 -13.65 39.99
CA THR A 52 -2.75 -14.95 40.50
C THR A 52 -2.94 -16.04 39.43
N ILE A 53 -1.92 -16.86 39.19
CA ILE A 53 -2.00 -18.03 38.30
C ILE A 53 -2.86 -19.09 38.97
N ILE A 54 -3.94 -19.50 38.30
CA ILE A 54 -4.95 -20.41 38.87
C ILE A 54 -4.45 -21.86 38.83
N ASP A 55 -3.81 -22.25 37.73
CA ASP A 55 -3.35 -23.62 37.55
C ASP A 55 -2.07 -23.89 38.37
N ASP A 56 -1.98 -25.08 38.98
CA ASP A 56 -0.81 -25.46 39.77
C ASP A 56 0.41 -25.75 38.89
N GLN A 57 0.17 -26.25 37.68
CA GLN A 57 1.20 -26.47 36.66
C GLN A 57 0.81 -25.78 35.35
N VAL A 58 1.81 -25.18 34.70
CA VAL A 58 1.63 -24.46 33.44
C VAL A 58 2.70 -24.87 32.43
N ILE A 59 2.37 -24.74 31.15
CA ILE A 59 3.33 -24.89 30.06
C ILE A 59 4.19 -23.63 30.02
N ALA A 60 5.50 -23.81 30.06
CA ALA A 60 6.48 -22.75 29.99
C ALA A 60 7.62 -23.13 29.05
N ARG A 61 8.36 -22.11 28.63
CA ARG A 61 9.54 -22.23 27.81
C ARG A 61 10.76 -21.98 28.68
N TYR A 62 11.75 -22.87 28.58
CA TYR A 62 13.04 -22.68 29.21
C TYR A 62 14.15 -23.08 28.25
N ARG A 63 15.03 -22.13 27.91
CA ARG A 63 16.16 -22.34 26.98
C ARG A 63 15.81 -22.89 25.59
N GLY A 64 14.56 -22.70 25.16
CA GLY A 64 14.05 -23.15 23.86
C GLY A 64 13.24 -24.44 23.93
N ASP A 65 13.21 -25.12 25.07
CA ASP A 65 12.39 -26.31 25.28
C ASP A 65 11.05 -25.97 25.93
N ASP A 66 9.98 -26.62 25.49
CA ASP A 66 8.67 -26.55 26.13
C ASP A 66 8.61 -27.55 27.29
N ILE A 67 8.40 -27.04 28.49
CA ILE A 67 8.40 -27.80 29.75
C ILE A 67 7.13 -27.52 30.56
N MET A 68 6.74 -28.48 31.40
CA MET A 68 5.68 -28.30 32.39
C MET A 68 6.32 -27.98 33.74
N VAL A 69 5.96 -26.82 34.30
CA VAL A 69 6.54 -26.31 35.57
C VAL A 69 5.44 -25.96 36.54
N ASN A 70 5.76 -25.92 37.83
CA ASN A 70 4.80 -25.40 38.81
C ASN A 70 4.64 -23.89 38.63
N SER A 71 3.46 -23.35 38.90
CA SER A 71 3.20 -21.92 38.83
C SER A 71 4.08 -21.07 39.76
N SER A 72 4.69 -21.68 40.78
CA SER A 72 5.67 -21.02 41.66
C SER A 72 7.02 -20.76 40.97
N ASP A 73 7.37 -21.57 39.99
CA ASP A 73 8.69 -21.59 39.34
C ASP A 73 8.72 -20.73 38.07
N VAL A 74 7.60 -20.05 37.76
CA VAL A 74 7.47 -19.16 36.60
C VAL A 74 8.03 -17.78 36.97
N ASP A 75 8.96 -17.28 36.17
CA ASP A 75 9.56 -15.96 36.35
C ASP A 75 8.83 -14.88 35.55
N TYR A 76 8.40 -15.22 34.33
CA TYR A 76 7.79 -14.29 33.38
C TYR A 76 6.62 -14.92 32.61
N VAL A 77 5.74 -14.08 32.07
CA VAL A 77 4.62 -14.45 31.19
C VAL A 77 4.63 -13.56 29.95
N ASP A 78 4.33 -14.12 28.79
CA ASP A 78 4.14 -13.36 27.55
C ASP A 78 3.06 -12.26 27.72
N VAL A 79 3.25 -11.09 27.09
CA VAL A 79 2.31 -9.96 27.21
C VAL A 79 1.04 -10.17 26.39
N SER A 80 1.14 -10.91 25.28
CA SER A 80 0.05 -11.10 24.32
C SER A 80 0.28 -12.36 23.48
N PRO A 81 -0.78 -13.11 23.12
CA PRO A 81 -0.65 -14.21 22.16
C PRO A 81 -0.11 -13.76 20.79
N LYS A 82 -0.34 -12.50 20.41
CA LYS A 82 0.14 -11.91 19.14
C LYS A 82 1.63 -11.50 19.19
N GLN A 83 2.32 -11.71 20.31
CA GLN A 83 3.71 -11.27 20.51
C GLN A 83 4.71 -11.90 19.53
N ILE A 84 4.43 -13.14 19.10
CA ILE A 84 5.32 -13.93 18.25
C ILE A 84 5.10 -13.73 16.74
N VAL A 85 4.01 -13.08 16.34
CA VAL A 85 3.63 -12.92 14.93
C VAL A 85 3.87 -11.50 14.42
N SER A 86 4.09 -11.37 13.10
CA SER A 86 4.23 -10.08 12.43
C SER A 86 2.89 -9.32 12.34
N ILE A 87 2.91 -8.03 11.96
CA ILE A 87 1.66 -7.27 11.74
C ILE A 87 0.80 -7.92 10.65
N ALA A 88 1.37 -8.26 9.49
CA ALA A 88 0.62 -8.90 8.40
C ALA A 88 0.04 -10.26 8.82
N THR A 89 0.83 -11.08 9.52
CA THR A 89 0.36 -12.37 10.06
C THR A 89 -0.74 -12.17 11.10
N SER A 90 -0.66 -11.11 11.91
CA SER A 90 -1.67 -10.78 12.91
C SER A 90 -3.00 -10.32 12.32
N CYS A 91 -3.04 -9.92 11.04
CA CYS A 91 -4.28 -9.58 10.31
C CYS A 91 -5.01 -10.82 9.76
N ILE A 92 -4.48 -12.03 9.92
CA ILE A 92 -5.15 -13.27 9.49
C ILE A 92 -6.10 -13.73 10.63
N PRO A 93 -7.43 -13.68 10.43
CA PRO A 93 -8.36 -14.25 11.40
C PRO A 93 -8.24 -15.77 11.40
N PHE A 94 -8.46 -16.39 12.57
CA PHE A 94 -8.40 -17.86 12.75
C PHE A 94 -7.05 -18.51 12.39
N LEU A 95 -5.96 -17.74 12.47
CA LEU A 95 -4.60 -18.18 12.13
C LEU A 95 -4.20 -19.50 12.80
N GLU A 96 -4.67 -19.75 14.02
CA GLU A 96 -4.40 -20.99 14.76
C GLU A 96 -4.99 -22.26 14.10
N ASN A 97 -5.92 -22.09 13.15
CA ASN A 97 -6.53 -23.18 12.38
C ASN A 97 -5.84 -23.40 11.03
N ASP A 98 -4.92 -22.52 10.64
CA ASP A 98 -4.19 -22.58 9.38
C ASP A 98 -2.83 -23.27 9.55
N ASP A 99 -2.45 -24.04 8.53
CA ASP A 99 -1.08 -24.54 8.39
C ASP A 99 -0.09 -23.36 8.18
N ALA A 100 1.13 -23.51 8.70
CA ALA A 100 2.15 -22.47 8.66
C ALA A 100 2.57 -22.03 7.24
N ASN A 101 2.61 -22.94 6.27
CA ASN A 101 2.93 -22.61 4.88
C ASN A 101 1.80 -21.79 4.24
N ARG A 102 0.54 -22.13 4.50
CA ARG A 102 -0.62 -21.36 4.00
C ARG A 102 -0.72 -20.00 4.65
N ALA A 103 -0.48 -19.91 5.97
CA ALA A 103 -0.40 -18.65 6.68
C ALA A 103 0.73 -17.75 6.14
N LEU A 104 1.90 -18.32 5.83
CA LEU A 104 3.02 -17.60 5.22
C LEU A 104 2.64 -17.04 3.85
N MET A 105 2.00 -17.85 3.01
CA MET A 105 1.51 -17.40 1.71
C MET A 105 0.48 -16.27 1.86
N GLY A 106 -0.50 -16.42 2.76
CA GLY A 106 -1.52 -15.42 3.03
C GLY A 106 -0.92 -14.08 3.48
N ALA A 107 0.00 -14.09 4.44
CA ALA A 107 0.67 -12.88 4.91
C ALA A 107 1.50 -12.18 3.82
N ASN A 108 2.09 -12.94 2.89
CA ASN A 108 2.82 -12.39 1.75
C ASN A 108 1.89 -11.82 0.69
N MET A 109 0.80 -12.50 0.39
CA MET A 109 -0.21 -12.07 -0.59
C MET A 109 -0.92 -10.79 -0.14
N GLN A 110 -1.16 -10.61 1.17
CA GLN A 110 -1.72 -9.35 1.69
C GLN A 110 -0.89 -8.12 1.29
N ARG A 111 0.45 -8.23 1.27
CA ARG A 111 1.34 -7.13 0.87
C ARG A 111 1.34 -6.84 -0.64
N GLN A 112 0.74 -7.72 -1.43
CA GLN A 112 0.61 -7.59 -2.88
C GLN A 112 -0.77 -7.07 -3.29
N ALA A 113 -1.68 -6.86 -2.32
CA ALA A 113 -2.98 -6.29 -2.59
C ALA A 113 -2.84 -4.90 -3.24
N VAL A 114 -3.61 -4.67 -4.30
CA VAL A 114 -3.65 -3.41 -5.03
C VAL A 114 -4.76 -2.53 -4.44
N PRO A 115 -4.51 -1.23 -4.20
CA PRO A 115 -5.54 -0.32 -3.73
C PRO A 115 -6.72 -0.23 -4.70
N LEU A 116 -7.91 -0.48 -4.16
CA LEU A 116 -9.18 -0.38 -4.88
C LEU A 116 -9.70 1.06 -4.85
N ILE A 117 -10.60 1.39 -5.78
CA ILE A 117 -11.27 2.70 -5.80
C ILE A 117 -12.14 2.89 -4.56
N ASP A 118 -12.84 1.84 -4.13
CA ASP A 118 -13.76 1.85 -2.98
C ASP A 118 -13.52 0.60 -2.12
N PRO A 119 -12.45 0.54 -1.31
CA PRO A 119 -12.14 -0.61 -0.48
C PRO A 119 -13.14 -0.76 0.68
N GLU A 120 -13.42 -1.99 1.09
CA GLU A 120 -14.28 -2.28 2.26
C GLU A 120 -13.47 -2.89 3.40
N SER A 121 -13.68 -2.40 4.62
CA SER A 121 -13.19 -3.01 5.84
C SER A 121 -13.71 -4.45 5.95
N PRO A 122 -12.86 -5.40 6.40
CA PRO A 122 -13.27 -6.78 6.53
C PRO A 122 -14.35 -6.93 7.60
N VAL A 123 -15.45 -7.62 7.27
CA VAL A 123 -16.50 -7.95 8.25
C VAL A 123 -15.95 -8.81 9.40
N VAL A 124 -14.92 -9.61 9.12
CA VAL A 124 -14.20 -10.43 10.11
C VAL A 124 -12.75 -9.98 10.15
N GLY A 125 -12.39 -9.16 11.14
CA GLY A 125 -11.03 -8.69 11.39
C GLY A 125 -10.44 -9.24 12.70
N THR A 126 -9.18 -8.89 13.00
CA THR A 126 -8.47 -9.29 14.22
C THR A 126 -8.29 -8.16 15.23
N GLY A 127 -8.65 -6.93 14.84
CA GLY A 127 -8.50 -5.69 15.62
C GLY A 127 -7.14 -5.01 15.45
N VAL A 128 -6.26 -5.54 14.60
CA VAL A 128 -4.94 -4.95 14.31
C VAL A 128 -5.02 -3.97 13.13
N GLU A 129 -6.08 -4.06 12.33
CA GLU A 129 -6.30 -3.30 11.09
C GLU A 129 -6.22 -1.79 11.33
N PHE A 130 -6.83 -1.30 12.41
CA PHE A 130 -6.78 0.12 12.79
C PHE A 130 -5.36 0.58 13.14
N GLU A 131 -4.61 -0.20 13.91
CA GLU A 131 -3.23 0.14 14.28
C GLU A 131 -2.30 0.06 13.08
N ALA A 132 -2.49 -0.95 12.23
CA ALA A 132 -1.73 -1.14 11.00
C ALA A 132 -1.94 0.03 10.02
N ALA A 133 -3.18 0.47 9.82
CA ALA A 133 -3.50 1.62 8.98
C ALA A 133 -2.94 2.94 9.54
N ARG A 134 -3.14 3.19 10.84
CA ARG A 134 -2.62 4.39 11.50
C ARG A 134 -1.10 4.50 11.43
N ASP A 135 -0.41 3.40 11.69
CA ASP A 135 1.05 3.38 11.82
C ASP A 135 1.77 3.05 10.48
N SER A 136 1.02 2.84 9.38
CA SER A 136 1.61 2.61 8.04
C SER A 136 2.33 3.84 7.48
N GLY A 137 1.89 5.04 7.86
CA GLY A 137 2.37 6.31 7.33
C GLY A 137 1.59 6.83 6.11
N ASP A 138 0.67 6.03 5.55
CA ASP A 138 -0.20 6.45 4.45
C ASP A 138 -1.47 7.14 4.92
N ALA A 139 -1.94 6.83 6.14
CA ALA A 139 -3.05 7.55 6.77
C ALA A 139 -2.61 8.95 7.23
N ILE A 140 -3.51 9.94 7.14
CA ILE A 140 -3.26 11.26 7.71
C ILE A 140 -3.66 11.26 9.18
N VAL A 141 -2.68 11.34 10.08
CA VAL A 141 -2.88 11.22 11.52
C VAL A 141 -2.72 12.57 12.24
N ALA A 142 -3.64 12.86 13.16
CA ALA A 142 -3.60 14.05 14.00
C ALA A 142 -2.40 14.04 14.96
N THR A 143 -1.57 15.08 14.85
CA THR A 143 -0.35 15.25 15.69
C THR A 143 -0.69 15.66 17.12
N GLU A 144 -1.72 16.49 17.28
CA GLU A 144 -2.26 16.95 18.55
C GLU A 144 -3.78 16.99 18.50
N GLY A 145 -4.42 17.03 19.68
CA GLY A 145 -5.86 17.19 19.77
C GLY A 145 -6.31 18.62 19.44
N GLY A 146 -7.47 18.74 18.79
CA GLY A 146 -8.00 20.01 18.33
C GLY A 146 -9.41 19.91 17.75
N VAL A 147 -9.87 20.98 17.11
CA VAL A 147 -11.17 21.06 16.44
C VAL A 147 -10.95 21.30 14.95
N VAL A 148 -11.58 20.48 14.11
CA VAL A 148 -11.50 20.62 12.66
C VAL A 148 -12.25 21.90 12.23
N LYS A 149 -11.55 22.81 11.54
CA LYS A 149 -12.12 24.08 11.05
C LYS A 149 -12.48 24.06 9.58
N TYR A 150 -11.74 23.28 8.80
CA TYR A 150 -11.91 23.22 7.36
C TYR A 150 -11.49 21.84 6.85
N VAL A 151 -12.25 21.32 5.88
CA VAL A 151 -12.00 20.04 5.21
C VAL A 151 -12.38 20.22 3.74
N ASP A 152 -11.47 19.85 2.84
CA ASP A 152 -11.76 19.59 1.43
C ASP A 152 -10.96 18.36 0.96
N SER A 153 -10.97 18.06 -0.35
CA SER A 153 -10.23 16.92 -0.91
C SER A 153 -8.71 17.09 -0.92
N LYS A 154 -8.19 18.30 -0.64
CA LYS A 154 -6.76 18.62 -0.74
C LYS A 154 -6.10 18.95 0.59
N ARG A 155 -6.87 19.38 1.59
CA ARG A 155 -6.36 19.74 2.90
C ARG A 155 -7.39 19.64 4.02
N ILE A 156 -6.87 19.39 5.22
CA ILE A 156 -7.61 19.44 6.49
C ILE A 156 -6.94 20.47 7.39
N VAL A 157 -7.74 21.34 8.01
CA VAL A 157 -7.25 22.37 8.93
C VAL A 157 -7.80 22.11 10.33
N VAL A 158 -6.91 21.90 11.29
CA VAL A 158 -7.25 21.64 12.69
C VAL A 158 -6.77 22.80 13.56
N GLU A 159 -7.69 23.41 14.31
CA GLU A 159 -7.37 24.36 15.37
C GLU A 159 -6.94 23.58 16.62
N GLN A 160 -5.65 23.64 16.91
CA GLN A 160 -5.02 23.04 18.09
C GLN A 160 -4.81 24.12 19.15
N LYS A 161 -4.48 23.71 20.39
CA LYS A 161 -4.20 24.67 21.49
C LYS A 161 -3.04 25.62 21.17
N ASN A 162 -2.06 25.14 20.40
CA ASN A 162 -0.83 25.86 20.08
C ASN A 162 -0.90 26.61 18.73
N GLY A 163 -2.04 26.61 18.06
CA GLY A 163 -2.24 27.27 16.76
C GLY A 163 -3.01 26.43 15.76
N ILE A 164 -2.96 26.82 14.49
CA ILE A 164 -3.63 26.11 13.40
C ILE A 164 -2.63 25.17 12.72
N LYS A 165 -3.01 23.91 12.53
CA LYS A 165 -2.24 22.92 11.78
C LYS A 165 -2.98 22.55 10.49
N ASN A 166 -2.25 22.63 9.38
CA ASN A 166 -2.71 22.17 8.08
C ASN A 166 -2.12 20.78 7.80
N TYR A 167 -2.96 19.91 7.22
CA TYR A 167 -2.60 18.60 6.71
C TYR A 167 -2.93 18.57 5.24
N ASP A 168 -1.95 18.30 4.38
CA ASP A 168 -2.14 18.21 2.94
C ASP A 168 -2.51 16.77 2.56
N LEU A 169 -3.42 16.63 1.60
CA LEU A 169 -3.94 15.37 1.11
C LEU A 169 -3.39 15.08 -0.28
N ASN A 170 -3.08 13.81 -0.54
CA ASN A 170 -2.67 13.36 -1.86
C ASN A 170 -3.92 13.13 -2.72
N ASP A 171 -3.86 13.58 -3.97
CA ASP A 171 -4.95 13.49 -4.94
C ASP A 171 -4.39 12.84 -6.22
N PHE A 172 -4.60 11.53 -6.38
CA PHE A 172 -4.08 10.70 -7.47
C PHE A 172 -2.55 10.78 -7.66
N ASN A 173 -1.79 10.72 -6.56
CA ASN A 173 -0.34 10.65 -6.66
C ASN A 173 0.11 9.25 -7.09
N ARG A 174 1.12 9.17 -7.95
CA ARG A 174 1.68 7.90 -8.41
C ARG A 174 2.56 7.27 -7.32
N SER A 175 2.32 5.99 -7.01
CA SER A 175 3.20 5.18 -6.17
C SER A 175 4.39 4.63 -6.97
N ASN A 176 5.40 4.10 -6.27
CA ASN A 176 6.54 3.45 -6.91
C ASN A 176 6.15 2.28 -7.83
N ASN A 177 5.07 1.57 -7.49
CA ASN A 177 4.54 0.43 -8.24
C ASN A 177 3.47 0.85 -9.27
N GLY A 178 3.26 2.16 -9.49
CA GLY A 178 2.28 2.66 -10.44
C GLY A 178 0.83 2.57 -9.98
N THR A 179 0.57 2.36 -8.68
CA THR A 179 -0.79 2.47 -8.11
C THR A 179 -1.10 3.90 -7.72
N ALA A 180 -2.39 4.26 -7.66
CA ALA A 180 -2.81 5.57 -7.17
C ALA A 180 -2.77 5.66 -5.64
N ILE A 181 -2.23 6.77 -5.14
CA ILE A 181 -2.27 7.20 -3.73
C ILE A 181 -3.23 8.38 -3.66
N THR A 182 -4.41 8.13 -3.10
CA THR A 182 -5.45 9.14 -2.90
C THR A 182 -5.86 9.11 -1.44
N HIS A 183 -5.99 10.29 -0.83
CA HIS A 183 -6.48 10.43 0.53
C HIS A 183 -7.93 10.88 0.54
N ILE A 184 -8.74 10.27 1.41
CA ILE A 184 -10.16 10.60 1.57
C ILE A 184 -10.38 11.10 3.01
N PRO A 185 -10.75 12.39 3.21
CA PRO A 185 -11.07 12.90 4.54
C PRO A 185 -12.24 12.13 5.17
N ILE A 186 -12.06 11.66 6.41
CA ILE A 186 -13.13 11.01 7.18
C ILE A 186 -13.76 11.93 8.23
N VAL A 187 -13.05 13.00 8.60
CA VAL A 187 -13.52 14.00 9.56
C VAL A 187 -14.36 15.09 8.89
N LYS A 188 -15.24 15.72 9.67
CA LYS A 188 -16.08 16.84 9.26
C LYS A 188 -15.71 18.11 10.03
N VAL A 189 -16.09 19.26 9.46
CA VAL A 189 -15.91 20.56 10.12
C VAL A 189 -16.69 20.56 11.44
N GLY A 190 -16.01 20.90 12.53
CA GLY A 190 -16.54 20.90 13.89
C GLY A 190 -16.15 19.67 14.72
N ASP A 191 -15.59 18.63 14.11
CA ASP A 191 -15.20 17.41 14.83
C ASP A 191 -14.05 17.69 15.81
N LYS A 192 -14.13 17.05 16.98
CA LYS A 192 -13.08 17.10 18.00
C LYS A 192 -12.19 15.88 17.84
N VAL A 193 -10.94 16.10 17.49
CA VAL A 193 -9.95 15.06 17.27
C VAL A 193 -8.95 15.03 18.42
N LYS A 194 -8.44 13.84 18.74
CA LYS A 194 -7.36 13.62 19.70
C LYS A 194 -6.05 13.38 18.97
N LYS A 195 -4.96 13.46 19.72
CA LYS A 195 -3.65 13.04 19.24
C LYS A 195 -3.71 11.57 18.84
N ARG A 196 -3.18 11.25 17.65
CA ARG A 196 -3.17 9.93 17.00
C ARG A 196 -4.50 9.47 16.37
N ASP A 197 -5.53 10.32 16.32
CA ASP A 197 -6.73 10.01 15.55
C ASP A 197 -6.44 10.13 14.04
N ILE A 198 -7.05 9.27 13.23
CA ILE A 198 -6.96 9.33 11.77
C ILE A 198 -7.93 10.43 11.28
N LEU A 199 -7.42 11.31 10.42
CA LEU A 199 -8.14 12.45 9.83
C LEU A 199 -8.60 12.16 8.41
N ALA A 200 -7.78 11.43 7.66
CA ALA A 200 -8.09 10.98 6.30
C ALA A 200 -7.55 9.57 6.08
N ASP A 201 -8.34 8.76 5.39
CA ASP A 201 -7.98 7.44 4.93
C ASP A 201 -7.00 7.55 3.77
N GLY A 202 -6.02 6.66 3.76
CA GLY A 202 -5.10 6.46 2.65
C GLY A 202 -5.59 5.41 1.64
N PRO A 203 -4.73 4.99 0.70
CA PRO A 203 -5.02 3.83 -0.14
C PRO A 203 -5.26 2.57 0.72
N SER A 204 -6.20 1.73 0.31
CA SER A 204 -6.56 0.47 0.99
C SER A 204 -6.99 0.68 2.45
N MET A 205 -7.83 1.69 2.72
CA MET A 205 -8.38 1.97 4.04
C MET A 205 -9.86 2.33 3.97
N GLU A 206 -10.61 1.94 4.99
CA GLU A 206 -11.98 2.41 5.22
C GLU A 206 -12.16 2.81 6.70
N LYS A 207 -12.54 4.06 6.95
CA LYS A 207 -12.82 4.62 8.28
C LYS A 207 -11.68 4.39 9.29
N GLY A 208 -10.44 4.51 8.81
CA GLY A 208 -9.23 4.35 9.60
C GLY A 208 -8.76 2.90 9.81
N GLU A 209 -9.44 1.91 9.22
CA GLU A 209 -9.00 0.51 9.25
C GLU A 209 -8.36 0.11 7.92
N LEU A 210 -7.42 -0.83 7.98
CA LEU A 210 -6.82 -1.43 6.80
C LEU A 210 -7.87 -2.27 6.04
N ALA A 211 -8.12 -1.88 4.79
CA ALA A 211 -9.10 -2.48 3.90
C ALA A 211 -8.42 -2.89 2.58
N LEU A 212 -7.88 -4.12 2.53
CA LEU A 212 -7.11 -4.62 1.39
C LEU A 212 -7.97 -5.18 0.24
N GLY A 213 -9.30 -5.19 0.37
CA GLY A 213 -10.18 -5.90 -0.56
C GLY A 213 -11.66 -5.57 -0.39
N GLN A 214 -12.51 -6.59 -0.61
CA GLN A 214 -13.97 -6.50 -0.60
C GLN A 214 -14.59 -7.64 0.19
N ASN A 215 -15.75 -7.41 0.79
CA ASN A 215 -16.55 -8.49 1.35
C ASN A 215 -17.41 -9.13 0.25
N VAL A 216 -17.20 -10.42 -0.01
CA VAL A 216 -17.92 -11.17 -1.06
C VAL A 216 -18.67 -12.36 -0.49
N VAL A 217 -19.82 -12.68 -1.11
CA VAL A 217 -20.56 -13.91 -0.80
C VAL A 217 -19.91 -15.06 -1.54
N VAL A 218 -19.41 -16.04 -0.80
CA VAL A 218 -18.71 -17.21 -1.32
C VAL A 218 -19.59 -18.46 -1.16
N ALA A 219 -19.64 -19.29 -2.21
CA ALA A 219 -20.28 -20.60 -2.17
C ALA A 219 -19.23 -21.70 -2.38
N PHE A 220 -19.09 -22.60 -1.42
CA PHE A 220 -18.21 -23.76 -1.53
C PHE A 220 -18.94 -24.90 -2.28
N THR A 221 -18.78 -24.94 -3.60
CA THR A 221 -19.39 -25.97 -4.46
C THR A 221 -18.54 -26.20 -5.71
N THR A 222 -18.76 -27.30 -6.42
CA THR A 222 -18.17 -27.52 -7.75
C THR A 222 -19.14 -27.02 -8.81
N TRP A 223 -18.64 -26.26 -9.80
CA TRP A 223 -19.51 -25.66 -10.81
C TRP A 223 -18.98 -25.94 -12.22
N ASN A 224 -19.53 -26.97 -12.86
CA ASN A 224 -19.23 -27.38 -14.24
C ASN A 224 -17.72 -27.50 -14.57
N GLY A 225 -16.87 -27.73 -13.57
CA GLY A 225 -15.41 -27.81 -13.74
C GLY A 225 -14.70 -26.48 -13.95
N TYR A 226 -15.40 -25.34 -13.94
CA TYR A 226 -14.75 -24.02 -14.09
C TYR A 226 -13.89 -23.64 -12.88
N ASN A 227 -14.20 -24.18 -11.71
CA ASN A 227 -13.39 -24.05 -10.51
C ASN A 227 -12.55 -25.31 -10.23
N TYR A 228 -12.05 -25.95 -11.30
CA TYR A 228 -11.11 -27.05 -11.17
C TYR A 228 -9.76 -26.54 -10.62
N GLU A 229 -9.15 -27.30 -9.72
CA GLU A 229 -7.96 -26.90 -8.93
C GLU A 229 -8.19 -25.59 -8.16
N ASP A 230 -7.36 -24.57 -8.39
CA ASP A 230 -7.39 -23.29 -7.68
C ASP A 230 -8.11 -22.19 -8.49
N ALA A 231 -8.83 -22.56 -9.55
CA ALA A 231 -9.58 -21.60 -10.36
C ALA A 231 -10.79 -21.03 -9.58
N VAL A 232 -10.99 -19.72 -9.69
CA VAL A 232 -12.09 -19.01 -9.02
C VAL A 232 -13.09 -18.53 -10.06
N ILE A 233 -14.37 -18.79 -9.80
CA ILE A 233 -15.47 -18.26 -10.60
C ILE A 233 -15.97 -17.00 -9.91
N VAL A 234 -16.04 -15.90 -10.67
CA VAL A 234 -16.49 -14.61 -10.16
C VAL A 234 -17.83 -14.27 -10.83
N SER A 235 -18.77 -13.75 -10.04
CA SER A 235 -20.02 -13.23 -10.58
C SER A 235 -19.75 -11.99 -11.42
N GLU A 236 -20.38 -11.88 -12.59
CA GLU A 236 -20.31 -10.69 -13.45
C GLU A 236 -20.68 -9.40 -12.70
N ARG A 237 -21.54 -9.49 -11.68
CA ARG A 237 -21.91 -8.36 -10.81
C ARG A 237 -20.67 -7.68 -10.20
N VAL A 238 -19.64 -8.43 -9.88
CA VAL A 238 -18.39 -7.89 -9.30
C VAL A 238 -17.71 -6.90 -10.25
N VAL A 239 -17.82 -7.13 -11.57
CA VAL A 239 -17.31 -6.22 -12.60
C VAL A 239 -18.27 -5.04 -12.82
N ILE A 240 -19.57 -5.31 -12.86
CA ILE A 240 -20.60 -4.26 -13.05
C ILE A 240 -20.59 -3.23 -11.91
N ASP A 241 -20.37 -3.70 -10.68
CA ASP A 241 -20.38 -2.87 -9.47
C ASP A 241 -18.96 -2.32 -9.14
N ASP A 242 -17.98 -2.45 -10.04
CA ASP A 242 -16.60 -1.95 -9.88
C ASP A 242 -15.90 -2.39 -8.57
N ARG A 243 -16.26 -3.57 -8.04
CA ARG A 243 -15.84 -4.02 -6.70
C ARG A 243 -14.32 -4.18 -6.55
N PHE A 244 -13.65 -4.70 -7.58
CA PHE A 244 -12.20 -4.88 -7.59
C PHE A 244 -11.51 -3.98 -8.62
N THR A 245 -12.10 -2.83 -8.92
CA THR A 245 -11.52 -1.85 -9.84
C THR A 245 -10.45 -1.03 -9.12
N SER A 246 -9.27 -0.91 -9.75
CA SER A 246 -8.11 -0.16 -9.25
C SER A 246 -7.65 0.88 -10.27
N ILE A 247 -6.94 1.91 -9.79
CA ILE A 247 -6.37 2.95 -10.66
C ILE A 247 -4.85 2.79 -10.72
N HIS A 248 -4.36 2.72 -11.95
CA HIS A 248 -2.94 2.64 -12.27
C HIS A 248 -2.48 3.90 -12.98
N ILE A 249 -1.33 4.42 -12.57
CA ILE A 249 -0.73 5.66 -13.06
C ILE A 249 0.66 5.34 -13.60
N ASP A 250 0.78 5.41 -14.92
CA ASP A 250 2.04 5.24 -15.63
C ASP A 250 2.67 6.59 -15.97
N GLU A 251 3.98 6.66 -15.82
CA GLU A 251 4.78 7.84 -16.14
C GLU A 251 5.62 7.55 -17.37
N TYR A 252 5.39 8.32 -18.44
CA TYR A 252 6.16 8.22 -19.66
C TYR A 252 6.98 9.49 -19.85
N THR A 253 8.30 9.31 -19.98
CA THR A 253 9.24 10.41 -20.10
C THR A 253 9.94 10.35 -21.45
N ILE A 254 10.00 11.49 -22.13
CA ILE A 254 10.84 11.68 -23.31
C ILE A 254 11.68 12.93 -23.14
N GLU A 255 12.95 12.83 -23.51
CA GLU A 255 13.88 13.95 -23.45
C GLU A 255 14.15 14.51 -24.84
N ARG A 256 14.34 15.83 -24.87
CA ARG A 256 14.86 16.58 -26.02
C ARG A 256 16.38 16.66 -25.90
N ARG A 257 17.11 16.11 -26.86
CA ARG A 257 18.59 16.11 -26.85
C ARG A 257 19.19 16.92 -27.99
N GLN A 258 20.43 17.37 -27.81
CA GLN A 258 21.24 17.93 -28.90
C GLN A 258 21.91 16.77 -29.65
N THR A 259 21.57 16.60 -30.93
CA THR A 259 22.23 15.61 -31.79
C THR A 259 23.35 16.27 -32.60
N LYS A 260 24.18 15.47 -33.27
CA LYS A 260 25.23 16.00 -34.18
C LYS A 260 24.63 16.72 -35.39
N GLN A 261 23.40 16.38 -35.76
CA GLN A 261 22.69 16.87 -36.94
C GLN A 261 21.79 18.09 -36.63
N GLY A 262 21.63 18.43 -35.36
CA GLY A 262 20.79 19.53 -34.91
C GLY A 262 20.12 19.24 -33.57
N GLN A 263 19.40 20.23 -33.05
CA GLN A 263 18.62 20.06 -31.83
C GLN A 263 17.33 19.29 -32.15
N GLU A 264 16.97 18.29 -31.34
CA GLU A 264 15.61 17.73 -31.42
C GLU A 264 14.60 18.83 -31.09
N GLU A 265 13.37 18.75 -31.60
CA GLU A 265 12.31 19.73 -31.30
C GLU A 265 11.06 18.98 -30.85
N ILE A 266 10.41 19.51 -29.81
CA ILE A 266 9.06 19.09 -29.41
C ILE A 266 8.11 20.00 -30.19
N THR A 267 7.23 19.41 -30.98
CA THR A 267 6.31 20.14 -31.85
C THR A 267 5.14 19.28 -32.31
N ARG A 268 4.01 19.92 -32.57
CA ARG A 268 2.84 19.32 -33.24
C ARG A 268 3.11 19.00 -34.72
N ASP A 269 4.07 19.69 -35.36
CA ASP A 269 4.39 19.52 -36.79
C ASP A 269 5.28 18.27 -37.03
N ILE A 270 4.64 17.10 -36.99
CA ILE A 270 5.30 15.80 -37.15
C ILE A 270 5.13 15.33 -38.62
N PRO A 271 6.23 15.01 -39.34
CA PRO A 271 6.14 14.59 -40.74
C PRO A 271 5.48 13.23 -40.86
N ASN A 272 4.75 13.01 -41.97
CA ASN A 272 4.09 11.74 -42.31
C ASN A 272 3.03 11.25 -41.29
N VAL A 273 2.53 12.13 -40.42
CA VAL A 273 1.44 11.83 -39.47
C VAL A 273 0.19 12.59 -39.88
N SER A 274 -0.95 11.89 -39.92
CA SER A 274 -2.24 12.49 -40.26
C SER A 274 -2.76 13.40 -39.14
N GLU A 275 -3.58 14.40 -39.49
CA GLU A 275 -4.23 15.28 -38.50
C GLU A 275 -5.11 14.53 -37.50
N ALA A 276 -5.70 13.40 -37.91
CA ALA A 276 -6.52 12.57 -37.03
C ALA A 276 -5.73 12.00 -35.84
N ILE A 277 -4.45 11.69 -36.02
CA ILE A 277 -3.57 11.18 -34.94
C ILE A 277 -3.09 12.34 -34.06
N LYS A 278 -2.92 13.53 -34.64
CA LYS A 278 -2.53 14.76 -33.94
C LYS A 278 -3.68 15.44 -33.19
N LYS A 279 -4.91 14.91 -33.28
CA LYS A 279 -6.13 15.55 -32.74
C LYS A 279 -6.05 15.85 -31.24
N ASN A 280 -5.35 15.01 -30.47
CA ASN A 280 -5.24 15.12 -29.01
C ASN A 280 -4.04 15.97 -28.57
N LEU A 281 -3.17 16.40 -29.50
CA LEU A 281 -2.03 17.26 -29.20
C LEU A 281 -2.48 18.72 -29.11
N ASP A 282 -1.82 19.49 -28.27
CA ASP A 282 -1.93 20.94 -28.19
C ASP A 282 -1.07 21.65 -29.25
N GLU A 283 -0.85 22.96 -29.10
CA GLU A 283 -0.02 23.75 -30.02
C GLU A 283 1.48 23.41 -29.89
N ASP A 284 1.92 23.02 -28.70
CA ASP A 284 3.32 22.65 -28.40
C ASP A 284 3.64 21.20 -28.82
N GLY A 285 2.63 20.40 -29.13
CA GLY A 285 2.78 19.00 -29.52
C GLY A 285 2.74 18.04 -28.33
N ILE A 286 2.12 18.44 -27.22
CA ILE A 286 1.92 17.61 -26.03
C ILE A 286 0.44 17.22 -25.96
N VAL A 287 0.14 16.01 -25.49
CA VAL A 287 -1.25 15.56 -25.32
C VAL A 287 -1.98 16.44 -24.30
N ALA A 288 -3.19 16.87 -24.64
CA ALA A 288 -4.02 17.68 -23.76
C ALA A 288 -4.51 16.85 -22.56
N ILE A 289 -4.46 17.42 -21.36
CA ILE A 289 -4.94 16.79 -20.12
C ILE A 289 -6.44 16.43 -20.27
N GLY A 290 -6.78 15.20 -19.92
CA GLY A 290 -8.15 14.66 -20.05
C GLY A 290 -8.44 13.96 -21.38
N SER A 291 -7.45 13.87 -22.29
CA SER A 291 -7.59 13.11 -23.53
C SER A 291 -7.54 11.60 -23.28
N GLU A 292 -8.51 10.86 -23.83
CA GLU A 292 -8.43 9.41 -23.92
C GLU A 292 -7.45 9.02 -25.03
N VAL A 293 -6.46 8.19 -24.68
CA VAL A 293 -5.41 7.72 -25.59
C VAL A 293 -5.43 6.21 -25.70
N LYS A 294 -5.09 5.71 -26.89
CA LYS A 294 -5.00 4.29 -27.20
C LYS A 294 -3.57 3.93 -27.59
N VAL A 295 -3.28 2.63 -27.59
CA VAL A 295 -2.00 2.07 -28.05
C VAL A 295 -1.60 2.69 -29.39
N GLY A 296 -0.39 3.26 -29.45
CA GLY A 296 0.17 3.91 -30.63
C GLY A 296 -0.16 5.40 -30.81
N ASP A 297 -1.08 5.96 -30.02
CA ASP A 297 -1.35 7.41 -30.02
C ASP A 297 -0.13 8.18 -29.53
N ILE A 298 0.01 9.43 -30.00
CA ILE A 298 1.15 10.29 -29.68
C ILE A 298 0.87 11.04 -28.38
N LEU A 299 1.75 10.86 -27.39
CA LEU A 299 1.74 11.60 -26.13
C LEU A 299 2.55 12.90 -26.24
N VAL A 300 3.72 12.84 -26.86
CA VAL A 300 4.59 13.99 -27.08
C VAL A 300 5.20 13.91 -28.46
N GLY A 301 4.82 14.85 -29.32
CA GLY A 301 5.36 15.04 -30.66
C GLY A 301 6.82 15.46 -30.59
N LYS A 302 7.73 14.62 -31.08
CA LYS A 302 9.17 14.91 -31.12
C LYS A 302 9.73 14.63 -32.50
N VAL A 303 10.46 15.60 -33.04
CA VAL A 303 11.14 15.49 -34.32
C VAL A 303 12.65 15.59 -34.16
N THR A 304 13.37 14.70 -34.84
CA THR A 304 14.84 14.66 -34.82
C THR A 304 15.40 15.03 -36.20
N PRO A 305 16.29 16.04 -36.31
CA PRO A 305 16.93 16.39 -37.58
C PRO A 305 17.67 15.22 -38.24
N LYS A 306 17.45 14.99 -39.53
CA LYS A 306 18.14 14.01 -40.37
C LYS A 306 19.20 14.69 -41.23
N SER A 307 20.31 13.99 -41.45
CA SER A 307 21.31 14.37 -42.46
C SER A 307 20.78 14.10 -43.88
N GLN A 308 20.99 15.03 -44.80
CA GLN A 308 20.59 14.91 -46.22
C GLN A 308 21.15 13.66 -46.93
N THR A 309 22.25 13.09 -46.43
CA THR A 309 22.91 11.92 -47.01
C THR A 309 22.16 10.60 -46.83
N GLN A 310 21.17 10.53 -45.93
CA GLN A 310 20.44 9.29 -45.59
C GLN A 310 19.06 9.14 -46.26
N LEU A 311 18.71 9.97 -47.25
CA LEU A 311 17.45 9.82 -48.00
C LEU A 311 17.55 8.64 -48.98
N SER A 312 16.53 7.80 -49.01
CA SER A 312 16.43 6.72 -50.00
C SER A 312 16.33 7.31 -51.42
N PRO A 313 16.69 6.57 -52.47
CA PRO A 313 16.48 7.00 -53.86
C PRO A 313 15.02 7.41 -54.14
N GLU A 314 14.07 6.70 -53.53
CA GLU A 314 12.63 6.98 -53.63
C GLU A 314 12.25 8.31 -52.95
N ASP A 315 12.78 8.58 -51.75
CA ASP A 315 12.54 9.84 -51.02
C ASP A 315 13.15 11.04 -51.78
N LYS A 316 14.33 10.86 -52.38
CA LYS A 316 14.96 11.89 -53.23
C LYS A 316 14.12 12.21 -54.46
N LEU A 317 13.52 11.19 -55.08
CA LEU A 317 12.64 11.37 -56.24
C LEU A 317 11.35 12.11 -55.84
N LEU A 318 10.71 11.72 -54.74
CA LEU A 318 9.53 12.41 -54.21
C LEU A 318 9.82 13.88 -53.90
N HIS A 319 10.97 14.17 -53.29
CA HIS A 319 11.39 15.52 -52.97
C HIS A 319 11.60 16.40 -54.22
N ALA A 320 12.11 15.81 -55.31
CA ALA A 320 12.30 16.50 -56.59
C ALA A 320 10.98 16.75 -57.35
N ILE A 321 9.99 15.86 -57.22
CA ILE A 321 8.69 15.94 -57.90
C ILE A 321 7.74 16.91 -57.18
N PHE A 322 7.60 16.78 -55.87
CA PHE A 322 6.59 17.52 -55.11
C PHE A 322 7.07 18.88 -54.59
N GLY A 323 8.38 19.17 -54.67
CA GLY A 323 8.96 20.45 -54.24
C GLY A 323 8.66 20.81 -52.77
N GLU A 324 8.19 19.84 -51.98
CA GLU A 324 7.81 20.06 -50.60
C GLU A 324 9.05 20.47 -49.81
N LYS A 325 8.95 21.60 -49.12
CA LYS A 325 9.87 21.97 -48.03
C LYS A 325 9.63 21.05 -46.82
N SER A 326 9.60 19.73 -47.02
CA SER A 326 9.53 18.81 -45.90
C SER A 326 10.83 18.98 -45.12
N ARG A 327 10.72 19.52 -43.91
CA ARG A 327 11.86 19.61 -42.99
C ARG A 327 12.49 18.21 -42.93
N ASN A 328 13.80 18.11 -43.17
CA ASN A 328 14.55 16.85 -43.06
C ASN A 328 14.58 16.39 -41.60
N VAL A 329 13.45 15.92 -41.08
CA VAL A 329 13.28 15.50 -39.70
C VAL A 329 12.62 14.13 -39.67
N LYS A 330 12.94 13.34 -38.65
CA LYS A 330 12.33 12.03 -38.37
C LYS A 330 11.32 12.20 -37.24
N ASP A 331 10.17 11.53 -37.35
CA ASP A 331 9.32 11.28 -36.19
C ASP A 331 10.07 10.40 -35.17
N ASN A 332 10.27 10.93 -33.97
CA ASN A 332 10.79 10.23 -32.80
C ASN A 332 9.91 10.51 -31.57
N SER A 333 8.61 10.65 -31.81
CA SER A 333 7.60 11.02 -30.80
C SER A 333 7.41 9.94 -29.75
N LEU A 334 7.05 10.37 -28.55
CA LEU A 334 6.60 9.46 -27.49
C LEU A 334 5.20 8.97 -27.83
N ARG A 335 5.01 7.66 -27.85
CA ARG A 335 3.73 7.02 -28.13
C ARG A 335 3.31 6.14 -26.97
N VAL A 336 2.01 5.94 -26.82
CA VAL A 336 1.46 4.97 -25.86
C VAL A 336 1.99 3.58 -26.21
N PRO A 337 2.63 2.86 -25.26
CA PRO A 337 3.18 1.53 -25.51
C PRO A 337 2.07 0.51 -25.81
N ASN A 338 2.48 -0.68 -26.25
CA ASN A 338 1.56 -1.79 -26.41
C ASN A 338 1.17 -2.36 -25.04
N GLY A 339 -0.14 -2.38 -24.78
CA GLY A 339 -0.79 -3.15 -23.72
C GLY A 339 -0.17 -2.97 -22.36
#